data_AF-A0A4Q3EIY9-F1
#
_entry.id   AF-A0A4Q3EIY9-F1
#
_cell.length_a   1.000
_cell.length_b   1.000
_cell.length_c   1.000
_cell.angle_alpha   90.00
_cell.angle_beta   90.00
_cell.angle_gamma   90.00
#
_symmetry.space_group_name_H-M   'P 1'
#
loop_
_entity.id
_entity.type
_entity.pdbx_description
1 polymer ?
#
loop_
_entity_poly.entity_id
_entity_poly.type
_entity_poly.pdbx_seq_one_letter_code
_entity_poly.pdbx_strand_id
1 'polypeptide(L)'
;VAVTTLRQENGQPYPDLKKHTKQTIDPEAMRFNPKTNRLVWSSEGERIVRQGDTVLIDPSINTVFTDGKYSSTLPLPEILKMHATENGPRRNGVLEGLTFADDYKTLYANLEEPRYEDGPRAGLTDENALIRIFKFDWQTKQNTAQYAYKLEPIAYPSKPADAFKVNGIPDILAINKNQLLVTERSFSEGREGCVIKVFLADLDGADNVRDNPSLSTNPPKNLIRKKLLLNMDTLGIYIDNVEGATFGPTLPNGHKSIIFVADNNFSKTEKTQFLLFEVMP
;
A
#
# COMPACT_ATOMS: atom_id res chain seq x y z
N VAL A 1 19.78 1.14 21.70
CA VAL A 1 19.34 0.53 20.42
C VAL A 1 20.07 1.28 19.32
N ALA A 2 20.82 0.59 18.45
CA ALA A 2 21.44 1.22 17.29
C ALA A 2 20.39 1.38 16.18
N VAL A 3 20.37 2.53 15.51
CA VAL A 3 19.46 2.83 14.40
C VAL A 3 20.30 3.03 13.14
N THR A 4 19.85 2.49 12.01
CA THR A 4 20.45 2.73 10.69
C THR A 4 19.61 3.75 9.93
N THR A 5 20.19 4.92 9.68
CA THR A 5 19.52 5.98 8.91
C THR A 5 19.55 5.68 7.42
N LEU A 6 18.37 5.68 6.79
CA LEU A 6 18.25 5.67 5.34
C LEU A 6 18.65 7.04 4.77
N ARG A 7 19.44 7.03 3.71
CA ARG A 7 20.04 8.23 3.13
C ARG A 7 19.58 8.44 1.69
N GLN A 8 19.55 9.71 1.31
CA GLN A 8 19.38 10.17 -0.06
C GLN A 8 20.60 9.81 -0.92
N GLU A 9 20.49 10.00 -2.23
CA GLU A 9 21.59 9.80 -3.19
C GLU A 9 22.84 10.62 -2.86
N ASN A 10 22.66 11.85 -2.36
CA ASN A 10 23.75 12.74 -1.92
C ASN A 10 24.40 12.31 -0.59
N GLY A 11 23.97 11.18 0.00
CA GLY A 11 24.49 10.63 1.24
C GLY A 11 23.95 11.28 2.53
N GLN A 12 23.12 12.31 2.42
CA GLN A 12 22.49 12.96 3.58
C GLN A 12 21.24 12.19 4.03
N PRO A 13 20.89 12.25 5.33
CA PRO A 13 19.57 11.82 5.80
C PRO A 13 18.45 12.55 5.06
N TYR A 14 17.28 11.93 4.98
CA TYR A 14 16.09 12.64 4.52
C TYR A 14 15.73 13.76 5.51
N PRO A 15 15.37 14.96 5.03
CA PRO A 15 15.08 16.09 5.88
C PRO A 15 13.73 15.93 6.58
N ASP A 16 13.62 16.55 7.75
CA ASP A 16 12.37 16.69 8.48
C ASP A 16 11.34 17.45 7.62
N LEU A 17 10.14 16.87 7.52
CA LEU A 17 8.99 17.41 6.82
C LEU A 17 8.67 18.86 7.23
N LYS A 18 8.94 19.21 8.50
CA LYS A 18 8.72 20.55 9.07
C LYS A 18 9.76 21.60 8.65
N LYS A 19 10.89 21.20 8.08
CA LYS A 19 12.02 22.09 7.73
C LYS A 19 12.24 22.24 6.23
N HIS A 20 11.98 21.20 5.45
CA HIS A 20 12.18 21.21 3.99
C HIS A 20 11.03 20.50 3.27
N THR A 21 9.97 21.26 3.00
CA THR A 21 8.67 20.73 2.54
C THR A 21 8.69 20.02 1.19
N LYS A 22 9.76 20.13 0.38
CA LYS A 22 9.82 19.55 -0.98
C LYS A 22 10.83 18.40 -1.17
N GLN A 23 11.54 18.01 -0.10
CA GLN A 23 12.58 16.97 -0.14
C GLN A 23 12.36 15.88 0.91
N THR A 24 11.24 15.95 1.61
CA THR A 24 10.86 14.95 2.61
C THR A 24 10.33 13.68 1.94
N ILE A 25 10.08 12.67 2.75
CA ILE A 25 9.56 11.36 2.34
C ILE A 25 8.47 10.96 3.31
N ASP A 26 7.55 10.15 2.80
CA ASP A 26 6.49 9.51 3.55
C ASP A 26 6.63 7.99 3.38
N PRO A 27 7.43 7.30 4.22
CA PRO A 27 7.80 5.90 3.99
C PRO A 27 6.70 4.93 4.41
N GLU A 28 6.29 4.06 3.48
CA GLU A 28 5.28 3.03 3.74
C GLU A 28 5.92 1.62 3.79
N ALA A 29 5.54 0.71 2.90
CA ALA A 29 6.08 -0.65 2.92
C ALA A 29 7.59 -0.72 2.71
N MET A 30 8.20 -1.70 3.38
CA MET A 30 9.60 -2.09 3.19
C MET A 30 9.71 -3.61 3.02
N ARG A 31 10.57 -4.04 2.09
CA ARG A 31 10.86 -5.44 1.79
C ARG A 31 12.36 -5.68 1.66
N PHE A 32 12.83 -6.80 2.21
CA PHE A 32 14.19 -7.26 2.03
C PHE A 32 14.30 -8.16 0.79
N ASN A 33 15.27 -7.87 -0.08
CA ASN A 33 15.66 -8.72 -1.19
C ASN A 33 16.95 -9.50 -0.84
N PRO A 34 16.87 -10.80 -0.54
CA PRO A 34 18.01 -11.63 -0.15
C PRO A 34 18.94 -11.95 -1.32
N LYS A 35 18.48 -11.86 -2.58
CA LYS A 35 19.32 -12.11 -3.76
C LYS A 35 20.37 -11.02 -3.96
N THR A 36 20.03 -9.79 -3.56
CA THR A 36 20.91 -8.62 -3.72
C THR A 36 21.41 -8.06 -2.39
N ASN A 37 20.93 -8.57 -1.26
CA ASN A 37 21.15 -8.02 0.08
C ASN A 37 20.82 -6.51 0.14
N ARG A 38 19.58 -6.17 -0.22
CA ARG A 38 19.07 -4.79 -0.28
C ARG A 38 17.69 -4.70 0.35
N LEU A 39 17.35 -3.51 0.84
CA LEU A 39 15.98 -3.15 1.21
C LEU A 39 15.35 -2.37 0.06
N VAL A 40 14.08 -2.61 -0.19
CA VAL A 40 13.24 -1.87 -1.13
C VAL A 40 12.07 -1.32 -0.37
N TRP A 41 11.79 -0.04 -0.50
CA TRP A 41 10.72 0.62 0.26
C TRP A 41 9.99 1.65 -0.61
N SER A 42 8.69 1.83 -0.35
CA SER A 42 7.86 2.82 -1.02
C SER A 42 7.82 4.11 -0.21
N SER A 43 7.65 5.22 -0.92
CA SER A 43 7.17 6.45 -0.33
C SER A 43 5.88 6.89 -1.00
N GLU A 44 4.88 7.28 -0.21
CA GLU A 44 3.58 7.74 -0.69
C GLU A 44 3.69 9.01 -1.55
N GLY A 45 4.62 9.89 -1.17
CA GLY A 45 4.71 11.25 -1.71
C GLY A 45 3.87 12.22 -0.87
N GLU A 46 3.56 13.40 -1.40
CA GLU A 46 2.71 14.37 -0.71
C GLU A 46 2.06 15.32 -1.71
N ARG A 47 0.80 15.67 -1.46
CA ARG A 47 0.00 16.56 -2.31
C ARG A 47 -0.78 17.56 -1.47
N ILE A 48 -0.12 18.66 -1.12
CA ILE A 48 -0.75 19.81 -0.45
C ILE A 48 -0.96 20.91 -1.49
N VAL A 49 -2.23 21.29 -1.69
CA VAL A 49 -2.60 22.39 -2.58
C VAL A 49 -3.51 23.34 -1.81
N ARG A 50 -2.94 24.45 -1.32
CA ARG A 50 -3.67 25.54 -0.67
C ARG A 50 -3.09 26.89 -1.08
N GLN A 51 -3.85 27.97 -0.87
CA GLN A 51 -3.42 29.31 -1.27
C GLN A 51 -2.07 29.67 -0.62
N GLY A 52 -1.05 29.92 -1.45
CA GLY A 52 0.29 30.31 -0.99
C GLY A 52 1.18 29.16 -0.50
N ASP A 53 0.70 27.91 -0.54
CA ASP A 53 1.49 26.75 -0.10
C ASP A 53 1.12 25.50 -0.92
N THR A 54 1.98 25.20 -1.89
CA THR A 54 1.86 24.02 -2.76
C THR A 54 3.08 23.12 -2.57
N VAL A 55 2.82 21.91 -2.08
CA VAL A 55 3.79 20.82 -1.94
C VAL A 55 3.34 19.69 -2.85
N LEU A 56 4.18 19.34 -3.81
CA LEU A 56 3.98 18.19 -4.69
C LEU A 56 5.27 17.38 -4.64
N ILE A 57 5.19 16.20 -4.03
CA ILE A 57 6.27 15.22 -3.97
C ILE A 57 5.73 13.95 -4.60
N ASP A 58 6.36 13.52 -5.69
CA ASP A 58 5.97 12.30 -6.37
C ASP A 58 6.22 11.07 -5.47
N PRO A 59 5.36 10.03 -5.54
CA PRO A 59 5.65 8.75 -4.91
C PRO A 59 6.96 8.17 -5.45
N SER A 60 7.59 7.28 -4.68
CA SER A 60 8.81 6.62 -5.13
C SER A 60 8.91 5.19 -4.61
N ILE A 61 9.66 4.35 -5.31
CA ILE A 61 10.08 3.04 -4.78
C ILE A 61 11.61 3.03 -4.80
N ASN A 62 12.22 3.02 -3.62
CA ASN A 62 13.64 3.23 -3.44
C ASN A 62 14.32 1.93 -3.02
N THR A 63 15.52 1.71 -3.52
CA THR A 63 16.40 0.60 -3.12
C THR A 63 17.57 1.17 -2.33
N VAL A 64 17.86 0.57 -1.19
CA VAL A 64 18.95 0.94 -0.29
C VAL A 64 19.74 -0.30 0.13
N PHE A 65 21.00 -0.09 0.47
CA PHE A 65 21.82 -1.07 1.16
C PHE A 65 21.32 -1.28 2.60
N THR A 66 21.65 -2.41 3.21
CA THR A 66 21.26 -2.70 4.60
C THR A 66 21.94 -1.79 5.63
N ASP A 67 22.96 -1.04 5.22
CA ASP A 67 23.58 0.04 5.99
C ASP A 67 22.92 1.42 5.76
N GLY A 68 21.80 1.46 5.03
CA GLY A 68 21.02 2.66 4.74
C GLY A 68 21.55 3.53 3.61
N LYS A 69 22.63 3.14 2.93
CA LYS A 69 23.11 3.89 1.75
C LYS A 69 22.11 3.75 0.59
N TYR A 70 21.82 4.86 -0.10
CA TYR A 70 21.04 4.85 -1.34
C TYR A 70 21.67 3.95 -2.41
N SER A 71 20.84 3.26 -3.17
CA SER A 71 21.26 2.47 -4.34
C SER A 71 20.61 2.96 -5.62
N SER A 72 19.28 3.04 -5.68
CA SER A 72 18.54 3.42 -6.90
C SER A 72 17.06 3.68 -6.59
N THR A 73 16.40 4.47 -7.42
CA THR A 73 14.93 4.62 -7.42
C THR A 73 14.33 3.93 -8.65
N LEU A 74 13.22 3.21 -8.47
CA LEU A 74 12.48 2.57 -9.54
C LEU A 74 11.75 3.62 -10.40
N PRO A 75 11.90 3.62 -11.73
CA PRO A 75 11.08 4.47 -12.60
C PRO A 75 9.60 4.09 -12.48
N LEU A 76 8.77 5.05 -12.06
CA LEU A 76 7.33 4.86 -11.91
C LEU A 76 6.56 5.35 -13.16
N PRO A 77 5.37 4.78 -13.45
CA PRO A 77 4.51 5.28 -14.52
C PRO A 77 4.08 6.74 -14.31
N GLU A 78 3.96 7.52 -15.39
CA GLU A 78 3.57 8.95 -15.34
C GLU A 78 2.20 9.17 -14.67
N ILE A 79 1.32 8.17 -14.69
CA ILE A 79 0.01 8.23 -14.00
C ILE A 79 0.11 8.41 -12.47
N LEU A 80 1.30 8.21 -11.91
CA LEU A 80 1.61 8.40 -10.49
C LEU A 80 2.22 9.77 -10.16
N LYS A 81 2.38 10.65 -11.15
CA LYS A 81 2.91 11.99 -10.90
C LYS A 81 1.91 12.85 -10.14
N MET A 82 2.39 13.63 -9.18
CA MET A 82 1.58 14.57 -8.42
C MET A 82 1.30 15.83 -9.22
N HIS A 83 0.05 16.27 -9.21
CA HIS A 83 -0.39 17.49 -9.88
C HIS A 83 -1.13 18.42 -8.91
N ALA A 84 -1.05 19.73 -9.16
CA ALA A 84 -1.81 20.72 -8.39
C ALA A 84 -3.33 20.64 -8.68
N THR A 85 -3.71 20.15 -9.86
CA THR A 85 -5.08 19.89 -10.30
C THR A 85 -5.54 18.49 -9.91
N GLU A 86 -6.84 18.21 -10.05
CA GLU A 86 -7.46 16.93 -9.70
C GLU A 86 -7.24 15.86 -10.78
N ASN A 87 -5.97 15.51 -10.99
CA ASN A 87 -5.53 14.43 -11.88
C ASN A 87 -4.29 13.75 -11.28
N GLY A 88 -4.11 12.46 -11.56
CA GLY A 88 -3.10 11.62 -10.92
C GLY A 88 -3.51 11.15 -9.51
N PRO A 89 -2.53 10.82 -8.65
CA PRO A 89 -2.80 10.38 -7.29
C PRO A 89 -3.47 11.45 -6.42
N ARG A 90 -4.19 10.98 -5.41
CA ARG A 90 -4.78 11.80 -4.37
C ARG A 90 -3.78 11.98 -3.23
N ARG A 91 -4.06 12.92 -2.34
CA ARG A 91 -3.33 13.05 -1.08
C ARG A 91 -3.73 11.90 -0.13
N ASN A 92 -2.77 11.30 0.56
CA ASN A 92 -3.01 10.28 1.58
C ASN A 92 -3.78 9.10 0.99
N GLY A 93 -3.19 8.45 0.00
CA GLY A 93 -3.81 7.32 -0.69
C GLY A 93 -3.02 6.76 -1.87
N VAL A 94 -1.68 6.81 -1.83
CA VAL A 94 -0.81 6.39 -2.94
C VAL A 94 -0.10 5.06 -2.64
N LEU A 95 1.23 4.97 -2.69
CA LEU A 95 1.95 3.68 -2.66
C LEU A 95 2.16 3.15 -1.24
N GLU A 96 1.26 2.28 -0.81
CA GLU A 96 1.30 1.66 0.53
C GLU A 96 2.07 0.34 0.53
N GLY A 97 1.52 -0.69 -0.12
CA GLY A 97 2.02 -2.04 -0.06
C GLY A 97 3.04 -2.38 -1.15
N LEU A 98 3.99 -3.25 -0.80
CA LEU A 98 5.00 -3.81 -1.70
C LEU A 98 5.14 -5.31 -1.49
N THR A 99 5.39 -6.08 -2.55
CA THR A 99 5.76 -7.49 -2.37
C THR A 99 6.56 -8.05 -3.55
N PHE A 100 7.53 -8.91 -3.25
CA PHE A 100 8.27 -9.65 -4.26
C PHE A 100 7.58 -10.97 -4.58
N ALA A 101 7.51 -11.31 -5.85
CA ALA A 101 7.05 -12.60 -6.35
C ALA A 101 8.09 -13.22 -7.30
N ASP A 102 7.84 -14.46 -7.74
CA ASP A 102 8.61 -15.14 -8.78
C ASP A 102 10.11 -15.23 -8.48
N ASP A 103 10.46 -15.59 -7.23
CA ASP A 103 11.85 -15.60 -6.76
C ASP A 103 12.56 -14.25 -6.95
N TYR A 104 11.88 -13.17 -6.53
CA TYR A 104 12.36 -11.78 -6.59
C TYR A 104 12.56 -11.23 -8.02
N LYS A 105 11.95 -11.87 -9.03
CA LYS A 105 11.93 -11.36 -10.41
C LYS A 105 10.79 -10.38 -10.67
N THR A 106 9.75 -10.44 -9.86
CA THR A 106 8.58 -9.56 -9.96
C THR A 106 8.47 -8.74 -8.69
N LEU A 107 8.20 -7.44 -8.82
CA LEU A 107 7.75 -6.58 -7.73
C LEU A 107 6.31 -6.14 -7.99
N TYR A 108 5.44 -6.33 -7.01
CA TYR A 108 4.11 -5.74 -6.99
C TYR A 108 4.07 -4.54 -6.04
N ALA A 109 3.27 -3.54 -6.41
CA ALA A 109 2.94 -2.38 -5.58
C ALA A 109 1.45 -2.05 -5.75
N ASN A 110 0.77 -1.50 -4.74
CA ASN A 110 -0.61 -1.04 -4.87
C ASN A 110 -0.75 0.46 -4.60
N LEU A 111 -1.81 1.07 -5.14
CA LEU A 111 -2.36 2.28 -4.55
C LEU A 111 -3.24 1.94 -3.34
N GLU A 112 -3.24 2.74 -2.28
CA GLU A 112 -4.20 2.63 -1.18
C GLU A 112 -5.61 2.90 -1.70
N GLU A 113 -5.76 3.98 -2.47
CA GLU A 113 -7.02 4.54 -2.93
C GLU A 113 -7.01 4.91 -4.42
N PRO A 114 -8.19 5.11 -5.04
CA PRO A 114 -8.28 5.43 -6.45
C PRO A 114 -7.65 6.78 -6.79
N ARG A 115 -6.95 6.84 -7.92
CA ARG A 115 -6.59 8.12 -8.55
C ARG A 115 -7.85 8.90 -8.94
N TYR A 116 -7.70 10.19 -9.23
CA TYR A 116 -8.81 11.01 -9.70
C TYR A 116 -9.49 10.44 -10.96
N GLU A 117 -8.71 9.95 -11.91
CA GLU A 117 -9.21 9.42 -13.18
C GLU A 117 -9.79 8.00 -13.07
N ASP A 118 -9.49 7.29 -11.99
CA ASP A 118 -9.88 5.89 -11.84
C ASP A 118 -11.21 5.71 -11.09
N GLY A 119 -11.69 6.75 -10.41
CA GLY A 119 -13.03 6.78 -9.82
C GLY A 119 -13.11 7.49 -8.47
N PRO A 120 -14.26 7.38 -7.79
CA PRO A 120 -14.44 7.89 -6.43
C PRO A 120 -13.64 7.07 -5.42
N ARG A 121 -13.35 7.65 -4.25
CA ARG A 121 -12.90 6.91 -3.07
C ARG A 121 -14.00 5.95 -2.59
N ALA A 122 -13.63 4.94 -1.81
CA ALA A 122 -14.61 4.05 -1.19
C ALA A 122 -15.62 4.85 -0.32
N GLY A 123 -16.91 4.57 -0.49
CA GLY A 123 -17.99 5.15 0.30
C GLY A 123 -18.57 4.15 1.30
N LEU A 124 -19.64 4.54 2.02
CA LEU A 124 -20.41 3.61 2.86
C LEU A 124 -21.20 2.58 2.04
N THR A 125 -21.44 2.90 0.78
CA THR A 125 -22.04 2.05 -0.24
C THR A 125 -20.99 1.64 -1.27
N ASP A 126 -21.33 0.66 -2.11
CA ASP A 126 -20.48 0.26 -3.22
C ASP A 126 -20.45 1.35 -4.31
N GLU A 127 -19.43 2.21 -4.23
CA GLU A 127 -19.16 3.30 -5.19
C GLU A 127 -18.32 2.86 -6.39
N ASN A 128 -18.05 1.56 -6.55
CA ASN A 128 -17.14 1.03 -7.56
C ASN A 128 -15.73 1.68 -7.49
N ALA A 129 -15.20 1.84 -6.27
CA ALA A 129 -13.86 2.39 -6.04
C ALA A 129 -12.78 1.42 -6.55
N LEU A 130 -12.11 1.79 -7.64
CA LEU A 130 -11.08 0.98 -8.30
C LEU A 130 -9.67 1.52 -8.03
N ILE A 131 -8.80 0.68 -7.50
CA ILE A 131 -7.37 0.95 -7.35
C ILE A 131 -6.56 0.14 -8.36
N ARG A 132 -5.28 0.51 -8.51
CA ARG A 132 -4.34 -0.20 -9.38
C ARG A 132 -3.34 -0.97 -8.54
N ILE A 133 -3.13 -2.23 -8.91
CA ILE A 133 -1.97 -3.03 -8.50
C ILE A 133 -1.00 -3.10 -9.67
N PHE A 134 0.19 -2.55 -9.48
CA PHE A 134 1.27 -2.49 -10.47
C PHE A 134 2.12 -3.75 -10.40
N LYS A 135 2.51 -4.28 -11.56
CA LYS A 135 3.49 -5.34 -11.71
C LYS A 135 4.73 -4.77 -12.39
N PHE A 136 5.89 -4.97 -11.80
CA PHE A 136 7.18 -4.58 -12.36
C PHE A 136 8.05 -5.81 -12.59
N ASP A 137 8.72 -5.84 -13.72
CA ASP A 137 9.86 -6.74 -13.92
C ASP A 137 11.06 -6.15 -13.17
N TRP A 138 11.58 -6.90 -12.19
CA TRP A 138 12.60 -6.39 -11.28
C TRP A 138 13.97 -6.29 -11.93
N GLN A 139 14.23 -7.02 -13.02
CA GLN A 139 15.52 -6.95 -13.73
C GLN A 139 15.58 -5.71 -14.62
N THR A 140 14.56 -5.52 -15.45
CA THR A 140 14.45 -4.41 -16.42
C THR A 140 13.90 -3.14 -15.82
N LYS A 141 13.34 -3.20 -14.61
CA LYS A 141 12.69 -2.09 -13.89
C LYS A 141 11.43 -1.55 -14.58
N GLN A 142 10.91 -2.26 -15.58
CA GLN A 142 9.73 -1.80 -16.32
C GLN A 142 8.44 -2.19 -15.62
N ASN A 143 7.47 -1.27 -15.59
CA ASN A 143 6.09 -1.62 -15.28
C ASN A 143 5.54 -2.47 -16.43
N THR A 144 5.30 -3.76 -16.20
CA THR A 144 4.88 -4.72 -17.24
C THR A 144 3.37 -4.87 -17.32
N ALA A 145 2.68 -4.70 -16.20
CA ALA A 145 1.23 -4.73 -16.13
C ALA A 145 0.68 -3.87 -15.00
N GLN A 146 -0.59 -3.54 -15.10
CA GLN A 146 -1.39 -2.97 -14.02
C GLN A 146 -2.73 -3.69 -14.02
N TYR A 147 -3.30 -3.91 -12.84
CA TYR A 147 -4.56 -4.63 -12.70
C TYR A 147 -5.51 -3.82 -11.82
N ALA A 148 -6.77 -3.76 -12.21
CA ALA A 148 -7.80 -3.07 -11.46
C ALA A 148 -8.31 -3.96 -10.32
N TYR A 149 -8.26 -3.43 -9.10
CA TYR A 149 -8.79 -4.06 -7.89
C TYR A 149 -9.93 -3.19 -7.34
N LYS A 150 -11.06 -3.80 -7.00
CA LYS A 150 -12.20 -3.10 -6.42
C LYS A 150 -12.16 -3.17 -4.89
N LEU A 151 -12.14 -2.02 -4.23
CA LEU A 151 -12.20 -1.91 -2.77
C LEU A 151 -13.58 -2.31 -2.24
N GLU A 152 -13.63 -2.82 -1.01
CA GLU A 152 -14.90 -2.89 -0.27
C GLU A 152 -15.39 -1.48 0.11
N PRO A 153 -16.68 -1.33 0.42
CA PRO A 153 -17.19 -0.14 1.10
C PRO A 153 -16.52 0.07 2.47
N ILE A 154 -16.54 1.31 2.94
CA ILE A 154 -16.23 1.68 4.32
C ILE A 154 -17.18 0.91 5.25
N ALA A 155 -16.61 0.24 6.25
CA ALA A 155 -17.35 -0.72 7.07
C ALA A 155 -18.40 -0.06 7.99
N TYR A 156 -18.13 1.15 8.47
CA TYR A 156 -18.98 1.87 9.41
C TYR A 156 -19.01 3.37 9.11
N PRO A 157 -20.09 4.09 9.48
CA PRO A 157 -20.08 5.54 9.44
C PRO A 157 -19.17 6.13 10.52
N SER A 158 -18.62 7.32 10.25
CA SER A 158 -17.92 8.14 11.24
C SER A 158 -18.89 8.84 12.20
N LYS A 159 -18.38 9.27 13.36
CA LYS A 159 -19.08 10.05 14.38
C LYS A 159 -18.19 11.22 14.83
N PRO A 160 -18.54 12.48 14.51
CA PRO A 160 -19.72 12.92 13.75
C PRO A 160 -19.72 12.46 12.28
N ALA A 161 -20.88 12.50 11.61
CA ALA A 161 -21.09 11.85 10.30
C ALA A 161 -20.19 12.38 9.16
N ASP A 162 -19.77 13.64 9.28
CA ASP A 162 -18.88 14.35 8.36
C ASP A 162 -17.39 14.19 8.69
N ALA A 163 -17.06 13.51 9.80
CA ALA A 163 -15.68 13.23 10.18
C ALA A 163 -15.01 12.21 9.25
N PHE A 164 -13.68 12.10 9.39
CA PHE A 164 -12.83 11.31 8.50
C PHE A 164 -13.20 9.82 8.53
N LYS A 165 -13.18 9.20 7.35
CA LYS A 165 -13.41 7.77 7.12
C LYS A 165 -12.76 7.36 5.81
N VAL A 166 -12.27 6.13 5.77
CA VAL A 166 -11.56 5.58 4.61
C VAL A 166 -11.69 4.06 4.59
N ASN A 167 -11.60 3.47 3.40
CA ASN A 167 -11.21 2.08 3.23
C ASN A 167 -10.18 2.02 2.09
N GLY A 168 -9.08 1.34 2.35
CA GLY A 168 -7.93 1.30 1.45
C GLY A 168 -7.06 0.07 1.68
N ILE A 169 -5.99 -0.07 0.89
CA ILE A 169 -5.06 -1.20 0.98
C ILE A 169 -3.73 -0.76 1.59
N PRO A 170 -3.50 -1.01 2.88
CA PRO A 170 -2.22 -0.71 3.51
C PRO A 170 -1.09 -1.68 3.17
N ASP A 171 -1.40 -2.95 2.86
CA ASP A 171 -0.34 -3.90 2.51
C ASP A 171 -0.79 -5.06 1.62
N ILE A 172 0.16 -5.58 0.85
CA ILE A 172 0.01 -6.75 -0.02
C ILE A 172 1.17 -7.75 0.17
N LEU A 173 0.88 -9.04 0.01
CA LEU A 173 1.88 -10.12 0.01
C LEU A 173 1.64 -11.12 -1.11
N ALA A 174 2.67 -11.43 -1.90
CA ALA A 174 2.57 -12.46 -2.91
C ALA A 174 2.57 -13.86 -2.27
N ILE A 175 1.60 -14.68 -2.66
CA ILE A 175 1.51 -16.09 -2.25
C ILE A 175 2.19 -16.97 -3.30
N ASN A 176 1.99 -16.62 -4.58
CA ASN A 176 2.58 -17.27 -5.73
C ASN A 176 2.66 -16.26 -6.90
N LYS A 177 2.85 -16.76 -8.13
CA LYS A 177 3.03 -15.93 -9.33
C LYS A 177 1.83 -15.02 -9.66
N ASN A 178 0.62 -15.44 -9.30
CA ASN A 178 -0.62 -14.81 -9.78
C ASN A 178 -1.60 -14.50 -8.65
N GLN A 179 -1.26 -14.80 -7.40
CA GLN A 179 -2.11 -14.57 -6.25
C GLN A 179 -1.42 -13.74 -5.17
N LEU A 180 -2.16 -12.76 -4.64
CA LEU A 180 -1.74 -11.88 -3.57
C LEU A 180 -2.69 -12.04 -2.37
N LEU A 181 -2.16 -11.96 -1.15
CA LEU A 181 -2.94 -11.51 0.00
C LEU A 181 -3.02 -9.99 -0.08
N VAL A 182 -4.23 -9.46 0.03
CA VAL A 182 -4.51 -8.02 0.07
C VAL A 182 -5.19 -7.73 1.41
N THR A 183 -4.55 -6.88 2.21
CA THR A 183 -5.15 -6.36 3.44
C THR A 183 -5.93 -5.11 3.08
N GLU A 184 -7.23 -5.08 3.35
CA GLU A 184 -8.03 -3.86 3.34
C GLU A 184 -8.26 -3.40 4.77
N ARG A 185 -8.09 -2.10 4.99
CA ARG A 185 -8.27 -1.43 6.28
C ARG A 185 -9.31 -0.34 6.14
N SER A 186 -10.41 -0.48 6.88
CA SER A 186 -11.42 0.55 7.02
C SER A 186 -11.32 1.25 8.37
N PHE A 187 -11.17 2.57 8.33
CA PHE A 187 -11.16 3.45 9.49
C PHE A 187 -12.35 4.40 9.45
N SER A 188 -12.89 4.74 10.62
CA SER A 188 -13.95 5.75 10.75
C SER A 188 -13.81 6.44 12.11
N GLU A 189 -13.66 7.76 12.07
CA GLU A 189 -13.50 8.57 13.27
C GLU A 189 -14.70 8.41 14.21
N GLY A 190 -14.46 8.43 15.53
CA GLY A 190 -15.50 8.21 16.54
C GLY A 190 -15.93 6.74 16.71
N ARG A 191 -15.21 5.81 16.09
CA ARG A 191 -15.27 4.36 16.36
C ARG A 191 -13.93 3.89 16.92
N GLU A 192 -13.98 2.95 17.86
CA GLU A 192 -12.77 2.28 18.33
C GLU A 192 -12.24 1.30 17.29
N GLY A 193 -10.95 1.42 16.97
CA GLY A 193 -10.22 0.48 16.13
C GLY A 193 -10.61 0.51 14.65
N CYS A 194 -9.88 -0.26 13.86
CA CYS A 194 -10.13 -0.44 12.44
C CYS A 194 -10.93 -1.71 12.17
N VAL A 195 -11.48 -1.81 10.96
CA VAL A 195 -11.98 -3.07 10.41
C VAL A 195 -10.97 -3.56 9.40
N ILE A 196 -10.36 -4.71 9.68
CA ILE A 196 -9.32 -5.30 8.83
C ILE A 196 -9.86 -6.56 8.16
N LYS A 197 -9.80 -6.57 6.83
CA LYS A 197 -10.18 -7.73 6.01
C LYS A 197 -8.98 -8.16 5.17
N VAL A 198 -8.71 -9.46 5.13
CA VAL A 198 -7.67 -10.03 4.28
C VAL A 198 -8.32 -10.84 3.17
N PHE A 199 -7.96 -10.51 1.93
CA PHE A 199 -8.48 -11.13 0.73
C PHE A 199 -7.39 -11.91 0.00
N LEU A 200 -7.77 -13.05 -0.57
CA LEU A 200 -7.01 -13.69 -1.65
C LEU A 200 -7.41 -13.02 -2.97
N ALA A 201 -6.51 -12.23 -3.53
CA ALA A 201 -6.63 -11.61 -4.84
C ALA A 201 -6.00 -12.51 -5.90
N ASP A 202 -6.77 -12.90 -6.90
CA ASP A 202 -6.33 -13.68 -8.04
C ASP A 202 -6.29 -12.81 -9.29
N LEU A 203 -5.08 -12.66 -9.84
CA LEU A 203 -4.79 -11.86 -11.01
C LEU A 203 -5.04 -12.63 -12.32
N ASP A 204 -5.32 -13.94 -12.26
CA ASP A 204 -5.62 -14.73 -13.45
C ASP A 204 -6.92 -14.26 -14.12
N GLY A 205 -6.81 -13.93 -15.41
CA GLY A 205 -7.91 -13.46 -16.23
C GLY A 205 -8.26 -11.98 -16.03
N ALA A 206 -7.60 -11.26 -15.13
CA ALA A 206 -7.76 -9.81 -15.00
C ALA A 206 -7.16 -9.09 -16.21
N ASP A 207 -7.84 -8.04 -16.67
CA ASP A 207 -7.37 -7.26 -17.81
C ASP A 207 -6.11 -6.45 -17.41
N ASN A 208 -5.10 -6.41 -18.29
CA ASN A 208 -3.98 -5.51 -18.11
C ASN A 208 -4.40 -4.09 -18.48
N VAL A 209 -4.52 -3.21 -17.48
CA VAL A 209 -4.97 -1.82 -17.62
C VAL A 209 -3.81 -0.82 -17.67
N ARG A 210 -2.58 -1.27 -17.91
CA ARG A 210 -1.38 -0.41 -17.95
C ARG A 210 -1.54 0.78 -18.90
N ASP A 211 -2.06 0.56 -20.10
CA ASP A 211 -2.21 1.60 -21.14
C ASP A 211 -3.58 2.30 -21.07
N ASN A 212 -4.38 1.99 -20.05
CA ASN A 212 -5.66 2.65 -19.82
C ASN A 212 -5.46 3.89 -18.93
N PRO A 213 -5.73 5.11 -19.42
CA PRO A 213 -5.52 6.34 -18.64
C PRO A 213 -6.58 6.57 -17.54
N SER A 214 -7.75 5.93 -17.63
CA SER A 214 -8.89 6.18 -16.73
C SER A 214 -9.76 4.93 -16.61
N LEU A 215 -9.78 4.31 -15.42
CA LEU A 215 -10.66 3.16 -15.15
C LEU A 215 -12.15 3.56 -15.04
N SER A 216 -12.45 4.83 -14.77
CA SER A 216 -13.83 5.31 -14.72
C SER A 216 -14.43 5.53 -16.11
N THR A 217 -13.64 6.08 -17.05
CA THR A 217 -14.09 6.34 -18.44
C THR A 217 -14.04 5.07 -19.29
N ASN A 218 -13.01 4.25 -19.09
CA ASN A 218 -12.80 3.00 -19.84
C ASN A 218 -12.70 1.83 -18.86
N PRO A 219 -13.81 1.40 -18.22
CA PRO A 219 -13.75 0.32 -17.26
C PRO A 219 -13.25 -0.97 -17.91
N PRO A 220 -12.29 -1.70 -17.29
CA PRO A 220 -11.91 -3.03 -17.75
C PRO A 220 -13.09 -4.00 -17.64
N LYS A 221 -13.09 -5.02 -18.49
CA LYS A 221 -14.11 -6.08 -18.47
C LYS A 221 -13.89 -7.03 -17.30
N ASN A 222 -12.63 -7.36 -17.03
CA ASN A 222 -12.25 -8.29 -15.97
C ASN A 222 -11.39 -7.57 -14.92
N LEU A 223 -11.92 -7.46 -13.70
CA LEU A 223 -11.18 -7.02 -12.52
C LEU A 223 -10.42 -8.20 -11.89
N ILE A 224 -9.51 -7.90 -10.97
CA ILE A 224 -8.97 -8.89 -10.05
C ILE A 224 -10.14 -9.55 -9.31
N ARG A 225 -10.16 -10.89 -9.30
CA ARG A 225 -11.12 -11.66 -8.51
C ARG A 225 -10.60 -11.74 -7.09
N LYS A 226 -11.43 -11.48 -6.09
CA LYS A 226 -11.04 -11.57 -4.68
C LYS A 226 -11.95 -12.48 -3.87
N LYS A 227 -11.37 -13.20 -2.92
CA LYS A 227 -12.07 -14.03 -1.93
C LYS A 227 -11.69 -13.58 -0.53
N LEU A 228 -12.66 -13.23 0.30
CA LEU A 228 -12.40 -12.94 1.72
C LEU A 228 -11.86 -14.19 2.41
N LEU A 229 -10.70 -14.07 3.05
CA LEU A 229 -10.09 -15.13 3.85
C LEU A 229 -10.27 -14.91 5.34
N LEU A 230 -10.12 -13.66 5.79
CA LEU A 230 -10.22 -13.30 7.20
C LEU A 230 -10.89 -11.93 7.32
N ASN A 231 -11.91 -11.85 8.19
CA ASN A 231 -12.36 -10.58 8.75
C ASN A 231 -11.93 -10.57 10.22
N MET A 232 -11.03 -9.67 10.60
CA MET A 232 -10.47 -9.65 11.94
C MET A 232 -11.49 -9.27 13.03
N ASP A 233 -12.64 -8.68 12.67
CA ASP A 233 -13.75 -8.48 13.62
C ASP A 233 -14.24 -9.82 14.21
N THR A 234 -14.10 -10.93 13.47
CA THR A 234 -14.50 -12.27 13.94
C THR A 234 -13.62 -12.82 15.07
N LEU A 235 -12.47 -12.18 15.33
CA LEU A 235 -11.58 -12.56 16.42
C LEU A 235 -12.10 -12.12 17.79
N GLY A 236 -13.08 -11.21 17.84
CA GLY A 236 -13.68 -10.74 19.09
C GLY A 236 -12.74 -9.93 19.99
N ILE A 237 -11.68 -9.37 19.40
CA ILE A 237 -10.69 -8.53 20.07
C ILE A 237 -10.60 -7.15 19.39
N TYR A 238 -10.05 -6.18 20.10
CA TYR A 238 -9.71 -4.89 19.54
C TYR A 238 -8.61 -5.03 18.48
N ILE A 239 -8.83 -4.44 17.30
CA ILE A 239 -7.87 -4.40 16.19
C ILE A 239 -7.61 -2.94 15.82
N ASP A 240 -6.36 -2.54 15.88
CA ASP A 240 -5.91 -1.19 15.56
C ASP A 240 -5.48 -1.06 14.09
N ASN A 241 -4.78 0.02 13.77
CA ASN A 241 -4.30 0.39 12.44
C ASN A 241 -3.31 -0.64 11.85
N VAL A 242 -3.79 -1.78 11.34
CA VAL A 242 -2.94 -2.80 10.69
C VAL A 242 -2.37 -2.26 9.38
N GLU A 243 -1.06 -2.01 9.37
CA GLU A 243 -0.32 -1.35 8.28
C GLU A 243 0.74 -2.25 7.63
N GLY A 244 0.92 -3.49 8.10
CA GLY A 244 1.94 -4.35 7.53
C GLY A 244 1.73 -5.82 7.81
N ALA A 245 2.23 -6.65 6.90
CA ALA A 245 2.26 -8.09 7.05
C ALA A 245 3.58 -8.69 6.52
N THR A 246 3.97 -9.83 7.07
CA THR A 246 5.02 -10.66 6.47
C THR A 246 4.83 -12.13 6.81
N PHE A 247 5.23 -13.02 5.89
CA PHE A 247 5.31 -14.44 6.19
C PHE A 247 6.44 -14.72 7.17
N GLY A 248 6.15 -15.57 8.15
CA GLY A 248 7.11 -16.09 9.10
C GLY A 248 7.69 -17.44 8.68
N PRO A 249 8.36 -18.13 9.61
CA PRO A 249 8.91 -19.46 9.37
C PRO A 249 7.81 -20.50 9.07
N THR A 250 8.21 -21.61 8.48
CA THR A 250 7.36 -22.80 8.42
C THR A 250 7.23 -23.39 9.83
N LEU A 251 6.00 -23.59 10.28
CA LEU A 251 5.64 -24.19 11.56
C LEU A 251 5.94 -25.71 11.56
N PRO A 252 6.03 -26.38 12.72
CA PRO A 252 6.32 -27.81 12.81
C PRO A 252 5.35 -28.72 12.04
N ASN A 253 4.12 -28.26 11.80
CA ASN A 253 3.12 -28.97 11.01
C ASN A 253 3.25 -28.78 9.49
N GLY A 254 4.24 -28.00 9.03
CA GLY A 254 4.51 -27.74 7.61
C GLY A 254 3.82 -26.50 7.04
N HIS A 255 2.91 -25.84 7.78
CA HIS A 255 2.24 -24.64 7.33
C HIS A 255 3.10 -23.39 7.52
N LYS A 256 2.84 -22.33 6.76
CA LYS A 256 3.50 -21.03 6.99
C LYS A 256 2.83 -20.29 8.13
N SER A 257 3.59 -19.53 8.91
CA SER A 257 3.01 -18.47 9.74
C SER A 257 2.96 -17.16 8.97
N ILE A 258 2.07 -16.26 9.40
CA ILE A 258 2.01 -14.88 8.94
C ILE A 258 1.82 -13.98 10.15
N ILE A 259 2.55 -12.87 10.19
CA ILE A 259 2.40 -11.85 11.22
C ILE A 259 1.89 -10.56 10.59
N PHE A 260 0.89 -9.97 11.22
CA PHE A 260 0.42 -8.62 10.93
C PHE A 260 0.88 -7.68 12.04
N VAL A 261 1.17 -6.43 11.69
CA VAL A 261 1.53 -5.37 12.64
C VAL A 261 0.55 -4.22 12.52
N ALA A 262 0.08 -3.73 13.66
CA ALA A 262 -0.63 -2.47 13.73
C ALA A 262 0.31 -1.34 14.16
N ASP A 263 0.28 -0.24 13.41
CA ASP A 263 0.91 1.01 13.81
C ASP A 263 0.03 1.72 14.85
N ASN A 264 0.65 2.48 15.74
CA ASN A 264 -0.07 3.32 16.69
C ASN A 264 -0.07 4.80 16.31
N ASN A 265 0.43 5.18 15.13
CA ASN A 265 0.53 6.57 14.65
C ASN A 265 1.20 7.52 15.66
N PHE A 266 2.10 7.00 16.52
CA PHE A 266 2.66 7.72 17.67
C PHE A 266 1.61 8.32 18.63
N SER A 267 0.38 7.82 18.58
CA SER A 267 -0.76 8.22 19.38
C SER A 267 -0.79 7.46 20.71
N LYS A 268 -1.28 8.12 21.76
CA LYS A 268 -1.51 7.49 23.08
C LYS A 268 -2.80 6.67 23.12
N THR A 269 -3.70 6.87 22.17
CA THR A 269 -5.00 6.20 22.10
C THR A 269 -4.99 4.97 21.21
N GLU A 270 -3.92 4.79 20.43
CA GLU A 270 -3.71 3.64 19.56
C GLU A 270 -2.62 2.73 20.14
N LYS A 271 -2.57 1.48 19.67
CA LYS A 271 -1.76 0.40 20.20
C LYS A 271 -0.99 -0.28 19.08
N THR A 272 0.31 -0.43 19.29
CA THR A 272 1.08 -1.37 18.48
C THR A 272 0.63 -2.79 18.82
N GLN A 273 0.15 -3.52 17.81
CA GLN A 273 -0.27 -4.91 17.96
C GLN A 273 0.50 -5.80 16.99
N PHE A 274 0.78 -7.03 17.42
CA PHE A 274 1.31 -8.09 16.57
C PHE A 274 0.33 -9.25 16.58
N LEU A 275 -0.22 -9.59 15.42
CA LEU A 275 -1.21 -10.65 15.25
C LEU A 275 -0.56 -11.77 14.44
N LEU A 276 -0.30 -12.91 15.09
CA LEU A 276 0.33 -14.07 14.49
C LEU A 276 -0.74 -15.11 14.14
N PHE A 277 -0.73 -15.58 12.89
CA PHE A 277 -1.63 -16.60 12.39
C PHE A 277 -0.85 -17.74 11.74
N GLU A 278 -1.49 -18.90 11.71
CA GLU A 278 -1.15 -20.00 10.83
C GLU A 278 -1.88 -19.83 9.49
N VAL A 279 -1.18 -20.08 8.38
CA VAL A 279 -1.74 -20.05 7.03
C VAL A 279 -2.22 -21.44 6.65
N MET A 280 -3.54 -21.60 6.52
CA MET A 280 -4.15 -22.85 6.08
C MET A 280 -3.97 -23.04 4.56
N PRO A 281 -3.69 -24.28 4.11
CA PRO A 281 -3.54 -24.61 2.69
C PRO A 281 -4.86 -24.53 1.89
#